data_AF-A0A656JJE7-F1
#
_entry.id   AF-A0A656JJE7-F1
#
_cell.length_a   1.000
_cell.length_b   1.000
_cell.length_c   1.000
_cell.angle_alpha   90.00
_cell.angle_beta   90.00
_cell.angle_gamma   90.00
#
_symmetry.space_group_name_H-M   'P 1'
#
loop_
_entity.id
_entity.type
_entity.pdbx_description
1 polymer ?
#
loop_
_entity_poly.entity_id
_entity_poly.type
_entity_poly.pdbx_seq_one_letter_code
_entity_poly.pdbx_strand_id
1 'polypeptide(L)'
;GLARSPNGQKEALALVEKFMTLGVPGAYYDMAHYLESGYGVEQDQEKANVYFRKAADLGGPDAQYYVAGLLGRVKGGAGVMEEM
;
A
#
# COMPACT_ATOMS: atom_id res chain seq x y z
N GLY A 1 -6.10 25.49 -10.34
CA GLY A 1 -5.03 25.32 -11.33
C GLY A 1 -4.32 24.03 -11.04
N LEU A 2 -4.35 23.06 -11.97
CA LEU A 2 -3.53 21.86 -11.85
C LEU A 2 -2.20 22.21 -12.51
N ALA A 3 -1.19 22.57 -11.70
CA ALA A 3 0.17 22.66 -12.18
C ALA A 3 0.60 21.24 -12.55
N ARG A 4 0.36 20.85 -13.81
CA ARG A 4 0.74 19.55 -14.33
C ARG A 4 2.25 19.57 -14.48
N SER A 5 2.97 19.12 -13.45
CA SER A 5 4.43 18.94 -13.56
C SER A 5 4.70 17.88 -14.63
N PRO A 6 5.61 18.14 -15.59
CA PRO A 6 6.01 17.14 -16.57
C PRO A 6 6.64 15.89 -15.93
N ASN A 7 7.04 15.96 -14.66
CA ASN A 7 7.66 14.86 -13.91
C ASN A 7 6.86 14.44 -12.67
N GLY A 8 5.54 14.69 -12.63
CA GLY A 8 4.72 14.45 -11.44
C GLY A 8 4.81 13.03 -10.86
N GLN A 9 4.99 12.01 -11.70
CA GLN A 9 5.21 10.61 -11.26
C GLN A 9 6.52 10.45 -10.48
N LYS A 10 7.62 11.02 -10.98
CA LYS A 10 8.92 10.94 -10.32
C LYS A 10 8.94 11.73 -9.01
N GLU A 11 8.29 12.88 -8.99
CA GLU A 11 8.16 13.71 -7.78
C GLU A 11 7.33 12.99 -6.71
N ALA A 12 6.22 12.35 -7.09
CA ALA A 12 5.40 11.55 -6.19
C ALA A 12 6.19 10.39 -5.59
N LEU A 13 6.95 9.66 -6.42
CA LEU A 13 7.81 8.58 -5.94
C LEU A 13 8.88 9.07 -4.97
N ALA A 14 9.55 10.18 -5.29
CA ALA A 14 10.57 10.75 -4.40
C ALA A 14 9.98 11.19 -3.04
N LEU A 15 8.75 11.72 -3.03
CA LEU A 15 8.05 12.06 -1.79
C LEU A 15 7.71 10.81 -0.99
N VAL A 16 7.16 9.79 -1.65
CA VAL A 16 6.81 8.53 -1.00
C VAL A 16 8.05 7.85 -0.42
N GLU A 17 9.14 7.75 -1.17
CA GLU A 17 10.41 7.21 -0.69
C GLU A 17 10.91 7.96 0.55
N LYS A 18 10.86 9.30 0.53
CA LYS A 18 11.22 10.13 1.69
C LYS A 18 10.35 9.78 2.91
N PHE A 19 9.04 9.70 2.76
CA PHE A 19 8.16 9.38 3.88
C PHE A 19 8.28 7.92 4.35
N MET A 20 8.65 6.99 3.47
CA MET A 20 9.00 5.62 3.86
C MET A 20 10.25 5.61 4.75
N THR A 21 11.27 6.43 4.46
CA THR A 21 12.45 6.56 5.35
C THR A 21 12.11 7.16 6.71
N LEU A 22 11.04 7.96 6.78
CA LEU A 22 10.51 8.51 8.03
C LEU A 22 9.57 7.53 8.77
N GLY A 23 9.32 6.34 8.21
CA GLY A 23 8.46 5.34 8.82
C GLY A 23 6.97 5.65 8.76
N VAL A 24 6.55 6.57 7.89
CA VAL A 24 5.13 6.95 7.77
C VAL A 24 4.33 5.80 7.14
N PRO A 25 3.32 5.24 7.83
CA PRO A 25 2.55 4.10 7.32
C PRO A 25 1.88 4.39 5.97
N GLY A 26 1.33 5.59 5.80
CA GLY A 26 0.68 6.02 4.56
C GLY A 26 1.61 5.98 3.35
N ALA A 27 2.92 6.22 3.52
CA ALA A 27 3.87 6.16 2.41
C ALA A 27 4.09 4.73 1.92
N TYR A 28 4.12 3.75 2.84
CA TYR A 28 4.19 2.34 2.46
C TYR A 28 2.91 1.91 1.72
N TYR A 29 1.75 2.44 2.13
CA TYR A 29 0.48 2.21 1.44
C TYR A 29 0.45 2.82 0.03
N ASP A 30 0.93 4.05 -0.14
CA ASP A 30 1.00 4.72 -1.44
C ASP A 30 1.98 4.01 -2.39
N MET A 31 3.16 3.61 -1.91
CA MET A 31 4.11 2.83 -2.71
C MET A 31 3.51 1.48 -3.14
N ALA A 32 2.75 0.83 -2.25
CA ALA A 32 2.08 -0.42 -2.59
C ALA A 32 1.06 -0.23 -3.72
N HIS A 33 0.27 0.85 -3.69
CA HIS A 33 -0.63 1.21 -4.79
C HIS A 33 0.10 1.53 -6.09
N TYR A 34 1.26 2.18 -6.01
CA TYR A 34 2.07 2.47 -7.19
C TYR A 34 2.60 1.18 -7.83
N LEU A 35 3.01 0.20 -7.02
CA LEU A 35 3.43 -1.12 -7.51
C LEU A 35 2.25 -1.95 -8.01
N GLU A 36 1.06 -1.83 -7.42
CA GLU A 36 -0.15 -2.51 -7.91
C GLU A 36 -0.58 -1.97 -9.28
N SER A 37 -0.49 -0.65 -9.49
CA SER A 37 -0.93 0.03 -10.71
C SER A 37 0.16 0.25 -11.77
N GLY A 38 1.43 0.04 -11.43
CA GLY A 38 2.57 0.39 -12.29
C GLY A 38 2.76 1.91 -12.43
N TYR A 39 2.40 2.71 -11.42
CA TYR A 39 2.52 4.17 -11.48
C TYR A 39 3.96 4.64 -11.26
N GLY A 40 4.67 4.88 -12.37
CA GLY A 40 6.06 5.35 -12.35
C GLY A 40 7.09 4.32 -11.88
N VAL A 41 6.63 3.12 -11.52
CA VAL A 41 7.42 1.93 -11.16
C VAL A 41 6.93 0.74 -11.96
N GLU A 42 7.75 -0.30 -12.08
CA GLU A 42 7.30 -1.56 -12.66
C GLU A 42 6.22 -2.19 -11.76
N GLN A 43 5.18 -2.73 -12.38
CA GLN A 43 4.09 -3.36 -11.66
C GLN A 43 4.58 -4.63 -10.97
N ASP A 44 4.35 -4.75 -9.67
CA ASP A 44 4.78 -5.90 -8.86
C ASP A 44 3.77 -6.12 -7.73
N GLN A 45 2.84 -7.04 -7.96
CA GLN A 45 1.76 -7.34 -7.03
C GLN A 45 2.27 -7.98 -5.73
N GLU A 46 3.33 -8.80 -5.80
CA GLU A 46 3.88 -9.46 -4.62
C GLU A 46 4.51 -8.42 -3.69
N LYS A 47 5.32 -7.52 -4.25
CA LYS A 47 5.95 -6.44 -3.51
C LYS A 47 4.92 -5.42 -3.00
N ALA A 48 3.86 -5.15 -3.75
CA ALA A 48 2.73 -4.34 -3.29
C ALA A 48 2.11 -4.94 -2.01
N ASN A 49 1.80 -6.24 -2.01
CA ASN A 49 1.23 -6.91 -0.84
C ASN A 49 2.15 -6.86 0.39
N VAL A 50 3.47 -6.98 0.19
CA VAL A 50 4.45 -6.82 1.27
C VAL A 50 4.40 -5.42 1.87
N TYR A 51 4.31 -4.38 1.05
CA TYR A 51 4.23 -3.01 1.55
C TYR A 51 2.87 -2.68 2.18
N PHE A 52 1.76 -3.20 1.65
CA PHE A 52 0.45 -3.08 2.30
C PHE A 52 0.46 -3.71 3.69
N ARG A 53 1.06 -4.92 3.83
CA ARG A 53 1.23 -5.57 5.13
C ARG A 53 2.10 -4.71 6.06
N LYS A 54 3.25 -4.22 5.59
CA LYS A 54 4.13 -3.37 6.40
C LYS A 54 3.44 -2.09 6.86
N ALA A 55 2.66 -1.44 5.99
CA ALA A 55 1.87 -0.26 6.34
C ALA A 55 0.83 -0.57 7.43
N ALA A 56 0.19 -1.74 7.35
CA ALA A 56 -0.77 -2.18 8.35
C ALA A 56 -0.10 -2.48 9.71
N ASP A 57 1.06 -3.12 9.69
CA ASP A 57 1.86 -3.46 10.88
C ASP A 57 2.39 -2.20 11.58
N LEU A 58 2.66 -1.13 10.84
CA LEU A 58 3.01 0.19 11.38
C LEU A 58 1.81 0.99 11.92
N GLY A 59 0.60 0.43 11.88
CA GLY A 59 -0.60 1.08 12.43
C GLY A 59 -1.35 1.97 11.44
N GLY A 60 -1.09 1.87 10.13
CA GLY A 60 -1.81 2.64 9.11
C GLY A 60 -3.25 2.16 8.95
N PRO A 61 -4.28 2.97 9.23
CA PRO A 61 -5.67 2.52 9.22
C PRO A 61 -6.14 2.08 7.82
N ASP A 62 -5.76 2.80 6.77
CA ASP A 62 -6.11 2.46 5.38
C ASP A 62 -5.50 1.12 4.95
N ALA A 63 -4.24 0.88 5.36
CA ALA A 63 -3.54 -0.36 5.10
C ALA A 63 -4.14 -1.53 5.90
N GLN A 64 -4.48 -1.31 7.17
CA GLN A 64 -5.16 -2.32 7.99
C GLN A 64 -6.49 -2.73 7.39
N TYR A 65 -7.30 -1.77 6.94
CA TYR A 65 -8.56 -2.05 6.25
C TYR A 65 -8.34 -2.84 4.96
N TYR A 66 -7.38 -2.42 4.13
CA TYR A 66 -7.07 -3.11 2.87
C TYR A 66 -6.60 -4.55 3.11
N VAL A 67 -5.65 -4.77 4.03
CA VAL A 67 -5.14 -6.10 4.38
C VAL A 67 -6.23 -6.96 5.02
N ALA A 68 -7.09 -6.40 5.87
CA ALA A 68 -8.24 -7.12 6.42
C ALA A 68 -9.18 -7.59 5.30
N GLY A 69 -9.44 -6.77 4.29
CA GLY A 69 -10.19 -7.15 3.10
C GLY A 69 -9.53 -8.27 2.30
N LEU A 70 -8.21 -8.21 2.10
CA LEU A 70 -7.45 -9.29 1.45
C LEU A 70 -7.54 -10.61 2.25
N LEU A 71 -7.32 -10.56 3.56
CA LEU A 71 -7.38 -11.75 4.42
C LEU A 71 -8.79 -12.30 4.57
N GLY A 72 -9.81 -11.45 4.55
CA GLY A 72 -11.21 -11.87 4.56
C GLY A 72 -11.57 -12.68 3.31
N ARG A 73 -11.03 -12.32 2.15
CA ARG A 73 -11.17 -13.11 0.91
C ARG A 73 -10.46 -14.46 1.00
N VAL A 74 -9.29 -14.51 1.65
CA VAL A 74 -8.56 -15.77 1.90
C VAL A 74 -9.30 -16.66 2.90
N LYS A 75 -9.80 -16.09 4.01
CA LYS A 75 -10.59 -16.81 5.02
C LYS A 75 -12.00 -17.23 4.54
N GLY A 76 -12.50 -16.62 3.46
CA GLY A 76 -13.70 -17.07 2.74
C GLY A 76 -13.60 -18.47 2.14
N GLY A 77 -12.42 -19.12 2.20
CA GLY A 77 -12.24 -20.53 1.88
C GLY A 77 -12.30 -21.51 3.06
N ALA A 78 -12.17 -21.06 4.33
CA ALA A 78 -12.23 -21.97 5.49
C ALA A 78 -12.31 -21.22 6.84
N GLY A 79 -13.48 -21.26 7.47
CA GLY A 79 -13.65 -21.59 8.90
C GLY A 79 -12.84 -20.85 9.96
N VAL A 80 -12.85 -19.51 10.02
CA VAL A 80 -12.35 -18.79 11.21
C VAL A 80 -13.27 -17.64 11.61
N MET A 81 -14.53 -17.98 11.91
CA MET A 81 -15.47 -17.11 12.64
C MET A 81 -16.19 -17.89 13.76
N GLU A 82 -15.63 -19.01 14.21
CA GLU A 82 -16.10 -19.67 15.42
C GLU A 82 -15.14 -19.26 16.54
N GLU A 83 -15.70 -18.78 17.65
CA GLU A 83 -15.05 -18.36 18.90
C GLU A 83 -14.61 -16.89 19.02
N MET A 84 -15.61 -16.00 19.18
CA MET A 84 -15.68 -15.00 20.25
C MET A 84 -17.13 -14.89 20.72
#